data_AF-A0A956CV30-F1
#
_entry.id   AF-A0A956CV30-F1
#
_cell.length_a   1.000
_cell.length_b   1.000
_cell.length_c   1.000
_cell.angle_alpha   90.00
_cell.angle_beta   90.00
_cell.angle_gamma   90.00
#
_symmetry.space_group_name_H-M   'P 1'
#
loop_
_entity.id
_entity.type
_entity.pdbx_description
1 polymer ?
#
loop_
_entity_poly.entity_id
_entity_poly.type
_entity_poly.pdbx_seq_one_letter_code
_entity_poly.pdbx_strand_id
1 'polypeptide(L)'
;MQETVDPSAPDALDKELLALPAPPQGRRFATLALMAAVVVGAMALLLSLRHDLGYFFSSEPVVDLGDVTHVDPATLRTDVEVRVAGTPMLSRAVRYRRVLTGSEHVVFPLAGQRTIYVHAEDSAASLARSEFTGRLVTFSELGGRIDIVEGYLAGDMGLPVSGESFLLLADEPPSSYAWSLLLAILCLLFVALDVWLLFRWFRPAKGPSVPVGEDDV
;
A
#
# COMPACT_ATOMS: atom_id res chain seq x y z
N MET A 1 -30.65 68.28 3.74
CA MET A 1 -30.89 67.31 2.65
C MET A 1 -30.32 66.00 3.15
N GLN A 2 -31.15 65.19 3.82
CA GLN A 2 -30.76 63.92 4.43
C GLN A 2 -31.07 62.82 3.42
N GLU A 3 -30.04 62.10 3.00
CA GLU A 3 -30.15 60.94 2.12
C GLU A 3 -30.67 59.77 2.95
N THR A 4 -31.96 59.46 2.78
CA THR A 4 -32.60 58.29 3.37
C THR A 4 -32.08 57.05 2.64
N VAL A 5 -31.08 56.40 3.22
CA VAL A 5 -30.60 55.08 2.79
C VAL A 5 -31.70 54.06 3.13
N ASP A 6 -32.37 53.56 2.09
CA ASP A 6 -33.40 52.54 2.19
C ASP A 6 -32.76 51.18 2.50
N PRO A 7 -33.01 50.58 3.67
CA PRO A 7 -32.38 49.32 4.08
C PRO A 7 -33.04 48.07 3.45
N SER A 8 -34.03 48.25 2.56
CA SER A 8 -34.87 47.16 2.04
C SER A 8 -34.77 46.91 0.53
N ALA A 9 -33.90 47.65 -0.18
CA ALA A 9 -33.59 47.31 -1.57
C ALA A 9 -32.90 45.93 -1.60
N PRO A 10 -33.47 44.92 -2.29
CA PRO A 10 -32.86 43.59 -2.36
C PRO A 10 -31.45 43.75 -2.89
N ASP A 11 -30.45 43.44 -2.03
CA ASP A 11 -29.02 43.55 -2.26
C ASP A 11 -28.73 43.50 -3.76
N ALA A 12 -28.65 44.67 -4.38
CA ALA A 12 -28.52 44.80 -5.81
C ALA A 12 -27.06 44.45 -6.12
N LEU A 13 -26.77 43.14 -6.15
CA LEU A 13 -25.49 42.49 -6.42
C LEU A 13 -24.38 43.52 -6.62
N ASP A 14 -23.78 43.90 -5.49
CA ASP A 14 -22.95 45.08 -5.34
C ASP A 14 -22.02 45.20 -6.56
N LYS A 15 -22.21 46.25 -7.38
CA LYS A 15 -21.53 46.37 -8.68
C LYS A 15 -20.01 46.37 -8.53
N GLU A 16 -19.52 46.79 -7.36
CA GLU A 16 -18.11 46.72 -6.99
C GLU A 16 -17.62 45.27 -6.81
N LEU A 17 -18.46 44.34 -6.33
CA LEU A 17 -18.12 42.90 -6.22
C LEU A 17 -18.09 42.21 -7.59
N LEU A 18 -18.92 42.64 -8.54
CA LEU A 18 -18.88 42.15 -9.93
C LEU A 18 -17.70 42.72 -10.73
N ALA A 19 -17.18 43.88 -10.32
CA ALA A 19 -16.00 44.50 -10.92
C ALA A 19 -14.68 43.88 -10.42
N LEU A 20 -14.73 43.05 -9.37
CA LEU A 20 -13.55 42.33 -8.92
C LEU A 20 -13.07 41.38 -10.01
N PRO A 21 -11.77 41.37 -10.35
CA PRO A 21 -11.23 40.42 -11.30
C PRO A 21 -11.53 39.00 -10.81
N ALA A 22 -12.13 38.19 -11.69
CA ALA A 22 -12.54 36.84 -11.36
C ALA A 22 -11.35 36.08 -10.73
N PRO A 23 -11.57 35.36 -9.61
CA PRO A 23 -10.49 34.66 -8.94
C PRO A 23 -9.84 33.67 -9.89
N PRO A 24 -8.50 33.50 -9.87
CA PRO A 24 -7.78 32.68 -10.85
C PRO A 24 -8.26 31.22 -10.79
N GLN A 25 -9.13 30.84 -11.74
CA GLN A 25 -9.81 29.55 -11.76
C GLN A 25 -8.84 28.39 -12.01
N GLY A 26 -7.78 28.62 -12.78
CA GLY A 26 -6.76 27.60 -13.10
C GLY A 26 -6.00 27.10 -11.87
N ARG A 27 -5.76 27.97 -10.87
CA ARG A 27 -5.14 27.55 -9.61
C ARG A 27 -6.04 26.57 -8.85
N ARG A 28 -7.36 26.80 -8.86
CA ARG A 28 -8.32 25.93 -8.18
C ARG A 28 -8.36 24.54 -8.82
N PHE A 29 -8.40 24.49 -10.15
CA PHE A 29 -8.40 23.21 -10.87
C PHE A 29 -7.10 22.43 -10.64
N ALA A 30 -5.95 23.10 -10.66
CA ALA A 30 -4.66 22.47 -10.38
C ALA A 30 -4.60 21.88 -8.95
N THR A 31 -5.09 22.61 -7.94
CA THR A 31 -5.15 22.11 -6.56
C THR A 31 -6.08 20.90 -6.43
N LEU A 32 -7.25 20.94 -7.07
CA LEU A 32 -8.20 19.81 -7.08
C LEU A 32 -7.61 18.57 -7.76
N ALA A 33 -6.94 18.75 -8.91
CA ALA A 33 -6.29 17.66 -9.62
C ALA A 33 -5.16 17.04 -8.79
N LEU A 34 -4.36 17.86 -8.10
CA LEU A 34 -3.31 17.38 -7.22
C LEU A 34 -3.89 16.58 -6.03
N MET A 35 -4.92 17.10 -5.37
CA MET A 35 -5.60 16.38 -4.27
C MET A 35 -6.17 15.05 -4.76
N ALA A 36 -6.83 15.02 -5.92
CA ALA A 36 -7.34 13.79 -6.51
C ALA A 36 -6.21 12.79 -6.79
N ALA A 37 -5.08 13.24 -7.32
CA ALA A 37 -3.92 12.38 -7.57
C ALA A 37 -3.32 11.82 -6.27
N VAL A 38 -3.24 12.63 -5.21
CA VAL A 38 -2.77 12.19 -3.88
C VAL A 38 -3.69 11.13 -3.31
N VAL A 39 -5.01 11.34 -3.37
CA VAL A 39 -6.01 10.35 -2.90
C VAL A 39 -5.89 9.04 -3.67
N VAL A 40 -5.80 9.08 -5.00
CA VAL A 40 -5.63 7.88 -5.84
C VAL A 40 -4.33 7.16 -5.51
N GLY A 41 -3.22 7.89 -5.36
CA GLY A 41 -1.93 7.33 -4.97
C GLY A 41 -1.96 6.67 -3.59
N ALA A 42 -2.58 7.33 -2.60
CA ALA A 42 -2.73 6.81 -1.25
C ALA A 42 -3.62 5.55 -1.20
N MET A 43 -4.71 5.53 -1.97
CA MET A 43 -5.57 4.34 -2.10
C MET A 43 -4.82 3.18 -2.77
N ALA A 44 -4.06 3.44 -3.83
CA ALA A 44 -3.24 2.42 -4.48
C ALA A 44 -2.19 1.84 -3.52
N LEU A 45 -1.55 2.70 -2.72
CA LEU A 45 -0.62 2.29 -1.66
C LEU A 45 -1.31 1.43 -0.60
N LEU A 46 -2.49 1.82 -0.11
CA LEU A 46 -3.26 1.02 0.85
C LEU A 46 -3.62 -0.37 0.31
N LEU A 47 -4.02 -0.46 -0.96
CA LEU A 47 -4.31 -1.73 -1.61
C LEU A 47 -3.06 -2.60 -1.74
N SER A 48 -1.90 -2.01 -1.99
CA SER A 48 -0.62 -2.72 -2.00
C SER A 48 -0.25 -3.25 -0.61
N LEU A 49 -0.44 -2.45 0.44
CA LEU A 49 -0.13 -2.82 1.82
C LEU A 49 -1.12 -3.82 2.45
N ARG A 50 -2.22 -4.17 1.77
CA ARG A 50 -3.27 -5.02 2.35
C ARG A 50 -2.75 -6.39 2.82
N HIS A 51 -1.81 -6.99 2.07
CA HIS A 51 -1.23 -8.29 2.41
C HIS A 51 -0.27 -8.18 3.59
N ASP A 52 0.52 -7.11 3.64
CA ASP A 52 1.42 -6.84 4.77
C ASP A 52 0.65 -6.54 6.06
N LEU A 53 -0.47 -5.83 5.96
CA LEU A 53 -1.39 -5.61 7.08
C LEU A 53 -2.05 -6.93 7.53
N GLY A 54 -2.50 -7.76 6.58
CA GLY A 54 -3.07 -9.07 6.87
C GLY A 54 -2.09 -9.96 7.64
N TYR A 55 -0.83 -10.00 7.22
CA TYR A 55 0.23 -10.73 7.92
C TYR A 55 0.55 -10.12 9.29
N PHE A 56 0.60 -8.79 9.41
CA PHE A 56 0.81 -8.11 10.70
C PHE A 56 -0.28 -8.46 11.73
N PHE A 57 -1.54 -8.56 11.29
CA PHE A 57 -2.65 -8.95 12.15
C PHE A 57 -2.80 -10.48 12.32
N SER A 58 -2.11 -11.27 11.50
CA SER A 58 -2.02 -12.72 11.67
C SER A 58 -1.27 -13.00 12.98
N SER A 59 -2.03 -13.36 14.01
CA SER A 59 -1.52 -13.82 15.30
C SER A 59 -1.49 -15.34 15.36
N GLU A 60 -1.41 -16.01 14.20
CA GLU A 60 -1.37 -17.47 14.15
C GLU A 60 -0.02 -17.97 14.70
N PRO A 61 -0.02 -19.04 15.52
CA PRO A 61 1.22 -19.63 16.01
C PRO A 61 2.02 -20.21 14.83
N VAL A 62 3.36 -20.14 14.93
CA VAL A 62 4.28 -20.66 13.90
C VAL A 62 3.90 -22.09 13.52
N VAL A 63 3.57 -22.29 12.24
CA VAL A 63 3.19 -23.59 11.71
C VAL A 63 4.47 -24.36 11.37
N ASP A 64 4.72 -25.45 12.10
CA ASP A 64 5.86 -26.31 11.82
C ASP A 64 5.54 -27.26 10.66
N LEU A 65 6.20 -27.05 9.53
CA LEU A 65 6.08 -27.88 8.33
C LEU A 65 7.01 -29.09 8.39
N GLY A 66 7.99 -29.11 9.29
CA GLY A 66 8.98 -30.16 9.38
C GLY A 66 9.95 -30.17 8.19
N ASP A 67 10.37 -31.37 7.77
CA ASP A 67 11.31 -31.54 6.65
C ASP A 67 10.63 -31.24 5.31
N VAL A 68 11.25 -30.36 4.53
CA VAL A 68 10.79 -29.91 3.21
C VAL A 68 10.46 -31.05 2.25
N THR A 69 11.12 -32.20 2.37
CA THR A 69 10.91 -33.38 1.52
C THR A 69 9.55 -34.06 1.74
N HIS A 70 8.91 -33.81 2.88
CA HIS A 70 7.64 -34.39 3.26
C HIS A 70 6.47 -33.40 3.20
N VAL A 71 6.74 -32.13 2.86
CA VAL A 71 5.73 -31.09 2.78
C VAL A 71 4.90 -31.28 1.51
N ASP A 72 3.58 -31.39 1.66
CA ASP A 72 2.65 -31.35 0.52
C ASP A 72 2.32 -29.89 0.16
N PRO A 73 2.74 -29.39 -1.01
CA PRO A 73 2.46 -28.02 -1.44
C PRO A 73 0.97 -27.68 -1.50
N ALA A 74 0.09 -28.67 -1.73
CA ALA A 74 -1.35 -28.45 -1.84
C ALA A 74 -2.00 -28.10 -0.49
N THR A 75 -1.33 -28.37 0.62
CA THR A 75 -1.82 -28.12 1.98
C THR A 75 -1.31 -26.80 2.57
N LEU A 76 -0.39 -26.13 1.86
CA LEU A 76 0.25 -24.90 2.33
C LEU A 76 -0.73 -23.73 2.27
N ARG A 77 -0.77 -22.97 3.37
CA ARG A 77 -1.48 -21.69 3.45
C ARG A 77 -0.49 -20.56 3.25
N THR A 78 -0.94 -19.47 2.63
CA THR A 78 -0.16 -18.26 2.45
C THR A 78 -0.39 -17.28 3.60
N ASP A 79 0.47 -16.26 3.72
CA ASP A 79 0.40 -15.22 4.74
C ASP A 79 0.44 -15.77 6.18
N VAL A 80 1.19 -16.87 6.38
CA VAL A 80 1.42 -17.48 7.70
C VAL A 80 2.92 -17.61 7.99
N GLU A 81 3.28 -17.52 9.26
CA GLU A 81 4.64 -17.79 9.71
C GLU A 81 4.85 -19.31 9.80
N VAL A 82 5.81 -19.82 9.04
CA VAL A 82 6.09 -21.26 8.97
C VAL A 82 7.55 -21.54 9.32
N ARG A 83 7.78 -22.71 9.90
CA ARG A 83 9.11 -23.27 10.12
C ARG A 83 9.31 -24.47 9.22
N VAL A 84 10.40 -24.49 8.46
CA VAL A 84 10.76 -25.59 7.55
C VAL A 84 12.22 -25.97 7.72
N ALA A 85 12.50 -27.27 7.73
CA ALA A 85 13.85 -27.81 7.73
C ALA A 85 14.22 -28.31 6.33
N GLY A 86 15.42 -27.97 5.85
CA GLY A 86 15.88 -28.42 4.54
C GLY A 86 17.29 -27.97 4.22
N THR A 87 17.93 -28.67 3.29
CA THR A 87 19.30 -28.36 2.84
C THR A 87 19.25 -27.30 1.73
N PRO A 88 19.92 -26.14 1.87
CA PRO A 88 19.94 -25.09 0.86
C PRO A 88 20.71 -25.52 -0.40
N MET A 89 20.13 -25.37 -1.59
CA MET A 89 20.79 -25.67 -2.86
C MET A 89 21.43 -24.43 -3.48
N LEU A 90 22.67 -24.12 -3.08
CA LEU A 90 23.38 -22.92 -3.54
C LEU A 90 23.76 -22.92 -5.03
N SER A 91 23.78 -24.09 -5.67
CA SER A 91 24.02 -24.21 -7.11
C SER A 91 22.95 -23.55 -7.98
N ARG A 92 21.77 -23.26 -7.41
CA ARG A 92 20.66 -22.56 -8.06
C ARG A 92 20.25 -21.30 -7.30
N ALA A 93 21.19 -20.71 -6.56
CA ALA A 93 20.93 -19.51 -5.80
C ALA A 93 21.00 -18.26 -6.66
N VAL A 94 20.07 -17.34 -6.43
CA VAL A 94 20.01 -16.02 -7.07
C VAL A 94 20.38 -14.98 -6.04
N ARG A 95 21.48 -14.27 -6.27
CA ARG A 95 21.90 -13.16 -5.42
C ARG A 95 21.45 -11.87 -6.05
N TYR A 96 20.82 -11.01 -5.28
CA TYR A 96 20.46 -9.69 -5.73
C TYR A 96 20.66 -8.67 -4.61
N ARG A 97 20.99 -7.45 -5.00
CA ARG A 97 21.20 -6.34 -4.07
C ARG A 97 19.99 -5.43 -4.10
N ARG A 98 19.38 -5.17 -2.95
CA ARG A 98 18.26 -4.24 -2.84
C ARG A 98 18.80 -2.81 -2.93
N VAL A 99 18.48 -2.09 -4.01
CA VAL A 99 19.04 -0.75 -4.30
C VAL A 99 18.71 0.28 -3.21
N LEU A 100 17.53 0.17 -2.58
CA LEU A 100 17.07 1.09 -1.53
C LEU A 100 17.75 0.88 -0.17
N THR A 101 18.10 -0.36 0.17
CA THR A 101 18.59 -0.73 1.51
C THR A 101 20.07 -1.08 1.52
N GLY A 102 20.65 -1.39 0.35
CA GLY A 102 22.05 -1.81 0.21
C GLY A 102 22.33 -3.27 0.60
N SER A 103 21.37 -3.92 1.27
CA SER A 103 21.43 -5.32 1.72
C SER A 103 21.44 -6.31 0.56
N GLU A 104 22.36 -7.27 0.60
CA GLU A 104 22.44 -8.40 -0.33
C GLU A 104 21.53 -9.53 0.15
N HIS A 105 20.70 -10.01 -0.75
CA HIS A 105 19.75 -11.08 -0.48
C HIS A 105 20.01 -12.23 -1.45
N VAL A 106 19.73 -13.43 -0.98
CA VAL A 106 19.86 -14.65 -1.75
C VAL A 106 18.55 -15.43 -1.72
N VAL A 107 18.11 -15.87 -2.89
CA VAL A 107 16.98 -16.80 -3.03
C VAL A 107 17.54 -18.14 -3.49
N PHE A 108 17.23 -19.21 -2.78
CA PHE A 108 17.65 -20.55 -3.17
C PHE A 108 16.54 -21.58 -2.96
N PRO A 109 16.45 -22.61 -3.81
CA PRO A 109 15.55 -23.73 -3.56
C PRO A 109 16.09 -24.65 -2.45
N LEU A 110 15.19 -25.34 -1.77
CA LEU A 110 15.54 -26.38 -0.81
C LEU A 110 15.66 -27.75 -1.50
N ALA A 111 16.63 -28.56 -1.08
CA ALA A 111 16.84 -29.88 -1.65
C ALA A 111 15.62 -30.78 -1.42
N GLY A 112 15.17 -31.45 -2.49
CA GLY A 112 14.01 -32.35 -2.46
C GLY A 112 12.69 -31.72 -2.90
N GLN A 113 12.60 -30.39 -2.95
CA GLN A 113 11.38 -29.67 -3.33
C GLN A 113 11.67 -28.63 -4.42
N ARG A 114 10.84 -28.55 -5.48
CA ARG A 114 11.04 -27.58 -6.58
C ARG A 114 10.14 -26.34 -6.48
N THR A 115 9.17 -26.38 -5.59
CA THR A 115 8.12 -25.37 -5.46
C THR A 115 8.33 -24.42 -4.28
N ILE A 116 9.21 -24.78 -3.33
CA ILE A 116 9.51 -23.97 -2.14
C ILE A 116 10.89 -23.35 -2.29
N TYR A 117 10.92 -22.03 -2.27
CA TYR A 117 12.11 -21.20 -2.34
C TYR A 117 12.30 -20.49 -1.03
N VAL A 118 13.53 -20.35 -0.56
CA VAL A 118 13.85 -19.58 0.64
C VAL A 118 14.56 -18.31 0.22
N HIS A 119 14.07 -17.19 0.72
CA HIS A 119 14.65 -15.87 0.58
C HIS A 119 15.27 -15.46 1.91
N ALA A 120 16.60 -15.33 1.95
CA ALA A 120 17.33 -14.96 3.15
C ALA A 120 18.34 -13.85 2.83
N GLU A 121 18.78 -13.13 3.87
CA GLU A 121 19.94 -12.24 3.75
C GLU A 121 21.19 -13.07 3.41
N ASP A 122 22.04 -12.55 2.51
CA ASP A 122 23.27 -13.21 2.06
C ASP A 122 24.35 -13.16 3.15
N SER A 123 24.15 -13.97 4.19
CA SER A 123 25.05 -14.09 5.33
C SER A 123 25.55 -15.53 5.47
N ALA A 124 26.82 -15.70 5.87
CA ALA A 124 27.39 -17.03 6.10
C ALA A 124 26.61 -17.84 7.15
N ALA A 125 25.98 -17.16 8.12
CA ALA A 125 25.14 -17.79 9.13
C ALA A 125 23.81 -18.30 8.54
N SER A 126 23.20 -17.55 7.63
CA SER A 126 21.95 -17.94 6.94
C SER A 126 22.19 -19.13 6.00
N LEU A 127 23.34 -19.17 5.32
CA LEU A 127 23.71 -20.24 4.39
C LEU A 127 24.10 -21.55 5.08
N ALA A 128 24.58 -21.49 6.32
CA ALA A 128 24.95 -22.66 7.12
C ALA A 128 23.77 -23.26 7.89
N ARG A 129 22.61 -22.58 7.93
CA ARG A 129 21.42 -23.02 8.64
C ARG A 129 20.66 -24.07 7.81
N SER A 130 20.09 -25.06 8.49
CA SER A 130 19.22 -26.10 7.90
C SER A 130 17.75 -25.94 8.27
N GLU A 131 17.42 -24.94 9.11
CA GLU A 131 16.07 -24.64 9.55
C GLU A 131 15.78 -23.18 9.25
N PHE A 132 14.65 -22.91 8.59
CA PHE A 132 14.25 -21.57 8.20
C PHE A 132 12.88 -21.30 8.79
N THR A 133 12.74 -20.13 9.44
CA THR A 133 11.46 -19.66 9.97
C THR A 133 11.15 -18.32 9.32
N GLY A 134 9.91 -18.13 8.90
CA GLY A 134 9.53 -16.90 8.23
C GLY A 134 8.16 -16.94 7.58
N ARG A 135 7.84 -15.89 6.83
CA ARG A 135 6.54 -15.76 6.16
C ARG A 135 6.49 -16.61 4.89
N LEU A 136 5.48 -17.45 4.75
CA LEU A 136 5.19 -18.13 3.49
C LEU A 136 4.28 -17.28 2.63
N VAL A 137 4.72 -16.95 1.43
CA VAL A 137 3.97 -16.18 0.43
C VAL A 137 4.11 -16.84 -0.94
N THR A 138 3.11 -16.71 -1.79
CA THR A 138 3.28 -17.09 -3.20
C THR A 138 3.91 -15.97 -4.00
N PHE A 139 4.57 -16.29 -5.11
CA PHE A 139 5.07 -15.28 -6.04
C PHE A 139 3.94 -14.33 -6.51
N SER A 140 2.71 -14.86 -6.67
CA SER A 140 1.54 -14.05 -7.03
C SER A 140 1.14 -12.99 -6.00
N GLU A 141 1.34 -13.26 -4.71
CA GLU A 141 0.94 -12.35 -3.61
C GLU A 141 1.97 -11.24 -3.33
N LEU A 142 3.22 -11.47 -3.73
CA LEU A 142 4.30 -10.47 -3.64
C LEU A 142 4.13 -9.31 -4.63
N GLY A 143 3.23 -9.46 -5.62
CA GLY A 143 2.81 -8.42 -6.55
C GLY A 143 3.94 -7.78 -7.36
N GLY A 144 3.66 -6.62 -7.96
CA GLY A 144 4.57 -5.91 -8.88
C GLY A 144 5.92 -5.46 -8.30
N ARG A 145 6.19 -5.64 -7.00
CA ARG A 145 7.52 -5.41 -6.40
C ARG A 145 8.50 -6.55 -6.68
N ILE A 146 8.01 -7.76 -6.97
CA ILE A 146 8.82 -8.97 -7.22
C ILE A 146 8.60 -9.54 -8.64
N ASP A 147 7.65 -9.00 -9.42
CA ASP A 147 7.51 -9.28 -10.87
C ASP A 147 8.84 -9.24 -11.64
N ILE A 148 9.74 -8.32 -11.28
CA ILE A 148 11.07 -8.19 -11.90
C ILE A 148 11.97 -9.40 -11.60
N VAL A 149 11.82 -9.98 -10.41
CA VAL A 149 12.57 -11.17 -9.95
C VAL A 149 11.95 -12.44 -10.56
N GLU A 150 10.63 -12.52 -10.69
CA GLU A 150 9.94 -13.60 -11.42
C GLU A 150 10.38 -13.63 -12.89
N GLY A 151 10.43 -12.47 -13.55
CA GLY A 151 10.96 -12.34 -14.92
C GLY A 151 12.43 -12.77 -15.05
N TYR A 152 13.26 -12.52 -14.03
CA TYR A 152 14.66 -12.93 -14.01
C TYR A 152 14.85 -14.44 -13.74
N LEU A 153 14.06 -15.02 -12.83
CA LEU A 153 14.09 -16.46 -12.53
C LEU A 153 13.53 -17.30 -13.68
N ALA A 154 12.45 -16.83 -14.32
CA ALA A 154 11.86 -17.49 -15.48
C ALA A 154 12.71 -17.33 -16.75
N GLY A 155 13.28 -16.14 -16.96
CA GLY A 155 14.06 -15.81 -18.16
C GLY A 155 15.48 -16.38 -18.18
N ASP A 156 16.20 -16.28 -17.06
CA ASP A 156 17.66 -16.55 -17.03
C ASP A 156 18.01 -17.95 -16.50
N MET A 157 17.13 -18.57 -15.70
CA MET A 157 17.39 -19.87 -15.05
C MET A 157 16.50 -21.03 -15.49
N GLY A 158 15.51 -20.78 -16.38
CA GLY A 158 14.66 -21.84 -16.92
C GLY A 158 13.91 -22.66 -15.86
N LEU A 159 13.68 -22.06 -14.69
CA LEU A 159 12.90 -22.67 -13.63
C LEU A 159 11.42 -22.38 -13.91
N PRO A 160 10.52 -23.38 -13.87
CA PRO A 160 9.09 -23.16 -13.97
C PRO A 160 8.61 -22.51 -12.67
N VAL A 161 8.85 -21.21 -12.53
CA VAL A 161 8.22 -20.40 -11.50
C VAL A 161 6.80 -20.15 -11.99
N SER A 162 5.90 -21.09 -11.71
CA SER A 162 4.47 -20.80 -11.79
C SER A 162 4.12 -19.85 -10.64
N GLY A 163 3.16 -18.94 -10.82
CA GLY A 163 2.70 -18.03 -9.76
C GLY A 163 2.23 -18.72 -8.46
N GLU A 164 2.06 -20.04 -8.47
CA GLU A 164 1.77 -20.93 -7.34
C GLU A 164 3.01 -21.44 -6.58
N SER A 165 4.23 -21.08 -6.99
CA SER A 165 5.44 -21.40 -6.24
C SER A 165 5.48 -20.59 -4.94
N PHE A 166 5.91 -21.25 -3.87
CA PHE A 166 5.98 -20.66 -2.53
C PHE A 166 7.38 -20.08 -2.28
N LEU A 167 7.41 -18.85 -1.79
CA LEU A 167 8.59 -18.16 -1.29
C LEU A 167 8.47 -18.02 0.23
N LEU A 168 9.45 -18.57 0.93
CA LEU A 168 9.65 -18.37 2.36
C LEU A 168 10.56 -17.16 2.56
N LEU A 169 10.02 -16.08 3.10
CA LEU A 169 10.78 -14.91 3.51
C LEU A 169 11.37 -15.19 4.91
N ALA A 170 12.63 -15.62 4.95
CA ALA A 170 13.30 -16.03 6.17
C ALA A 170 13.56 -14.83 7.10
N ASP A 171 13.44 -15.09 8.41
CA ASP A 171 13.68 -14.14 9.50
C ASP A 171 12.78 -12.89 9.45
N GLU A 172 11.56 -12.99 8.88
CA GLU A 172 10.62 -11.88 8.76
C GLU A 172 9.38 -12.05 9.69
N PRO A 173 9.50 -11.69 10.99
CA PRO A 173 8.41 -11.83 11.96
C PRO A 173 7.28 -10.83 11.69
N PRO A 174 6.04 -11.09 12.17
CA PRO A 174 4.90 -10.19 11.97
C PRO A 174 5.16 -8.75 12.42
N SER A 175 5.96 -8.57 13.49
CA SER A 175 6.34 -7.27 14.03
C SER A 175 7.21 -6.42 13.10
N SER A 176 7.94 -7.05 12.15
CA SER A 176 8.74 -6.35 11.14
C SER A 176 7.88 -5.43 10.27
N TYR A 177 6.60 -5.79 10.09
CA TYR A 177 5.63 -5.05 9.30
C TYR A 177 4.95 -3.91 10.07
N ALA A 178 5.39 -3.55 11.28
CA ALA A 178 4.83 -2.37 11.99
C ALA A 178 4.91 -1.07 11.16
N TRP A 179 5.90 -0.96 10.26
CA TRP A 179 6.03 0.16 9.32
C TRP A 179 4.90 0.21 8.28
N SER A 180 4.37 -0.93 7.84
CA SER A 180 3.25 -0.97 6.89
C SER A 180 1.99 -0.40 7.53
N LEU A 181 1.76 -0.70 8.81
CA LEU A 181 0.67 -0.13 9.59
C LEU A 181 0.79 1.40 9.72
N LEU A 182 1.99 1.89 10.05
CA LEU A 182 2.24 3.33 10.14
C LEU A 182 2.00 4.04 8.81
N LEU A 183 2.46 3.46 7.70
CA LEU A 183 2.22 3.99 6.35
C LEU A 183 0.74 3.95 5.97
N ALA A 184 0.02 2.90 6.34
CA ALA A 184 -1.42 2.80 6.11
C ALA A 184 -2.19 3.88 6.86
N ILE A 185 -1.87 4.11 8.15
CA ILE A 185 -2.46 5.20 8.95
C ILE A 185 -2.17 6.56 8.30
N LEU A 186 -0.94 6.79 7.86
CA LEU A 186 -0.55 8.03 7.19
C LEU A 186 -1.34 8.23 5.88
N CYS A 187 -1.50 7.19 5.07
CA CYS A 187 -2.29 7.24 3.84
C CYS A 187 -3.77 7.55 4.14
N LEU A 188 -4.36 6.92 5.15
CA LEU A 188 -5.73 7.21 5.59
C LEU A 188 -5.88 8.65 6.08
N LEU A 189 -4.88 9.19 6.78
CA LEU A 189 -4.86 10.59 7.22
C LEU A 189 -4.91 11.54 6.02
N PHE A 190 -4.08 11.31 5.00
CA PHE A 190 -4.08 12.11 3.78
C PHE A 190 -5.43 12.07 3.08
N VAL A 191 -5.99 10.87 2.88
CA VAL A 191 -7.31 10.70 2.27
C VAL A 191 -8.39 11.43 3.07
N ALA A 192 -8.41 11.27 4.39
CA ALA A 192 -9.39 11.92 5.25
C ALA A 192 -9.27 13.45 5.23
N LEU A 193 -8.03 13.96 5.24
CA LEU A 193 -7.75 15.39 5.20
C LEU A 193 -8.12 16.00 3.85
N ASP A 194 -7.79 15.35 2.74
CA ASP A 194 -8.17 15.80 1.40
C ASP A 194 -9.69 15.78 1.20
N VAL A 195 -10.36 14.71 1.62
CA VAL A 195 -11.83 14.62 1.59
C VAL A 195 -12.47 15.71 2.47
N TRP A 196 -11.94 15.93 3.67
CA TRP A 196 -12.42 16.99 4.56
C TRP A 196 -12.21 18.39 3.97
N LEU A 197 -11.05 18.66 3.36
CA LEU A 197 -10.78 19.92 2.68
C LEU A 197 -11.71 20.13 1.49
N LEU A 198 -11.98 19.10 0.70
CA LEU A 198 -12.96 19.14 -0.38
C LEU A 198 -14.36 19.50 0.17
N PHE A 199 -14.85 18.78 1.19
CA PHE A 199 -16.15 19.09 1.81
C PHE A 199 -16.21 20.50 2.39
N ARG A 200 -15.14 20.96 3.06
CA ARG A 200 -15.04 22.31 3.59
C ARG A 200 -15.10 23.36 2.47
N TRP A 201 -14.47 23.08 1.33
CA TRP A 201 -14.48 23.99 0.18
C TRP A 201 -15.84 24.05 -0.51
N PHE A 202 -16.58 22.94 -0.53
CA PHE A 202 -17.93 22.86 -1.12
C PHE A 202 -19.06 23.28 -0.17
N ARG A 203 -18.82 23.55 1.12
CA ARG A 203 -19.88 24.08 2.00
C ARG A 203 -20.31 25.47 1.52
N PRO A 204 -21.54 25.65 1.01
CA PRO A 204 -22.04 26.97 0.68
C PRO A 204 -22.09 27.80 1.96
N ALA A 205 -21.65 29.06 1.90
CA ALA A 205 -22.01 30.01 2.94
C ALA A 205 -23.54 30.01 3.02
N LYS A 206 -24.12 29.78 4.21
CA LYS A 206 -25.56 29.96 4.42
C LYS A 206 -25.89 31.38 3.97
N GLY A 207 -26.56 31.52 2.82
CA GLY A 207 -27.10 32.80 2.39
C GLY A 207 -28.10 33.27 3.43
N PRO A 208 -28.16 34.57 3.74
CA PRO A 208 -29.16 35.11 4.66
C PRO A 208 -30.54 34.66 4.18
N SER A 209 -31.30 34.01 5.05
CA SER A 209 -32.68 33.65 4.81
C SER A 209 -33.46 34.95 4.63
N VAL A 210 -33.84 35.26 3.39
CA VAL A 210 -34.73 36.38 3.06
C VAL A 210 -36.05 36.12 3.79
N PRO A 211 -36.46 36.96 4.76
CA PRO A 211 -37.80 36.85 5.31
C PRO A 211 -38.79 37.18 4.20
N VAL A 212 -39.65 36.22 3.87
CA VAL A 212 -40.81 36.42 3.01
C VAL A 212 -41.76 37.30 3.81
N GLY A 213 -41.69 38.61 3.57
CA GLY A 213 -42.66 39.57 4.07
C GLY A 213 -43.93 39.44 3.25
N GLU A 214 -44.95 38.92 3.91
CA GLU A 214 -46.33 38.75 3.47
C GLU A 214 -46.85 39.99 2.73
N ASP A 215 -47.50 39.75 1.59
CA ASP A 215 -48.35 40.71 0.91
C ASP A 215 -49.40 41.23 1.90
N ASP A 216 -49.46 42.55 2.11
CA ASP A 216 -50.62 43.20 2.72
C ASP A 216 -51.27 44.17 1.73
N VAL A 217 -52.58 43.98 1.64
CA VAL A 217 -53.60 44.51 0.71
C VAL A 217 -53.88 45.99 0.92
#